data_AF-I6Z730-F1
#
_entry.id   AF-I6Z730-F1
#
_cell.length_a   1.000
_cell.length_b   1.000
_cell.length_c   1.000
_cell.angle_alpha   90.00
_cell.angle_beta   90.00
_cell.angle_gamma   90.00
#
_symmetry.space_group_name_H-M   'P 1'
#
loop_
_entity.id
_entity.type
_entity.pdbx_description
1 polymer ?
#
loop_
_entity_poly.entity_id
_entity_poly.type
_entity_poly.pdbx_seq_one_letter_code
_entity_poly.pdbx_strand_id
1 'polypeptide(L)'
;MFFSNLFNLLFLGEGGVATKYCAPSLTGAGAFILILISFKQFTQVKKTRNTVFLDKKFMFFQLYACFFLGSASIYGLCGNWNSTWGPINCILVFINVCLFAANYYTLQVKLSNTVAAKKANMSESEYYNQVIAPSLALQTN
;
A
#
# COMPACT_ATOMS: atom_id res chain seq x y z
N MET A 1 29.75 24.40 20.04
CA MET A 1 29.82 24.41 18.56
C MET A 1 30.46 23.14 17.98
N PHE A 2 31.66 22.73 18.42
CA PHE A 2 32.37 21.57 17.86
C PHE A 2 31.61 20.23 17.96
N PHE A 3 31.03 19.92 19.13
CA PHE A 3 30.21 18.72 19.33
C PHE A 3 28.93 18.68 18.47
N SER A 4 28.32 19.83 18.21
CA SER A 4 27.11 19.92 17.37
C SER A 4 27.44 19.69 15.89
N ASN A 5 28.59 20.17 15.42
CA ASN A 5 29.08 19.90 14.07
C ASN A 5 29.50 18.44 13.90
N LEU A 6 30.15 17.84 14.90
CA LEU A 6 30.55 16.43 14.87
C LEU A 6 29.34 15.48 14.90
N PHE A 7 28.32 15.80 15.70
CA PHE A 7 27.06 15.04 15.71
C PHE A 7 26.34 15.12 14.36
N ASN A 8 26.23 16.32 13.78
CA ASN A 8 25.67 16.47 12.44
C ASN A 8 26.48 15.70 11.40
N LEU A 9 27.81 15.73 11.44
CA LEU A 9 28.64 15.04 10.45
C LEU A 9 28.58 13.51 10.55
N LEU A 10 28.57 12.97 11.78
CA LEU A 10 28.61 11.52 12.04
C LEU A 10 27.24 10.85 11.96
N PHE A 11 26.17 11.55 12.36
CA PHE A 11 24.85 10.96 12.47
C PHE A 11 23.88 11.44 11.37
N LEU A 12 23.82 12.74 11.09
CA LEU A 12 22.73 13.32 10.28
C LEU A 12 23.14 13.76 8.87
N GLY A 13 24.44 13.89 8.58
CA GLY A 13 24.95 14.29 7.27
C GLY A 13 24.78 13.19 6.22
N GLU A 14 24.96 13.53 4.94
CA GLU A 14 24.86 12.58 3.80
C GLU A 14 25.78 11.35 3.93
N GLY A 15 26.80 11.42 4.79
CA GLY A 15 27.73 10.33 5.10
C GLY A 15 27.46 9.56 6.40
N GLY A 16 26.51 10.00 7.22
CA GLY A 16 26.30 9.56 8.59
C GLY A 16 25.61 8.21 8.73
N VAL A 17 25.69 7.63 9.94
CA VAL A 17 25.11 6.29 10.22
C VAL A 17 23.60 6.28 10.03
N ALA A 18 22.89 7.37 10.35
CA ALA A 18 21.44 7.43 10.24
C ALA A 18 20.97 7.41 8.77
N THR A 19 21.66 8.13 7.88
CA THR A 19 21.33 8.23 6.45
C THR A 19 21.80 7.03 5.63
N LYS A 20 22.91 6.38 6.02
CA LYS A 20 23.44 5.20 5.30
C LYS A 20 22.84 3.86 5.73
N TYR A 21 22.47 3.71 7.00
CA TYR A 21 22.06 2.41 7.54
C TYR A 21 20.67 2.45 8.17
N CYS A 22 20.40 3.37 9.10
CA CYS A 22 19.14 3.34 9.86
C CYS A 22 17.93 3.67 8.98
N ALA A 23 17.96 4.79 8.26
CA ALA A 23 16.84 5.22 7.42
C ALA A 23 16.52 4.21 6.30
N PRO A 24 17.51 3.71 5.53
CA PRO A 24 17.35 2.57 4.63
C PRO A 24 16.68 1.34 5.25
N SER A 25 17.18 0.90 6.39
CA SER A 25 16.70 -0.34 7.04
C SER A 25 15.28 -0.19 7.56
N LEU A 26 14.96 0.95 8.18
CA LEU A 26 13.61 1.26 8.66
C LEU A 26 12.63 1.42 7.49
N THR A 27 13.07 2.04 6.39
CA THR A 27 12.25 2.16 5.18
C THR A 27 11.93 0.78 4.59
N GLY A 28 12.94 -0.09 4.49
CA GLY A 28 12.75 -1.47 4.03
C GLY A 28 11.81 -2.27 4.94
N ALA A 29 11.98 -2.20 6.26
CA ALA A 29 11.13 -2.89 7.22
C ALA A 29 9.68 -2.38 7.18
N GLY A 30 9.48 -1.06 7.14
CA GLY A 30 8.16 -0.45 7.01
C GLY A 30 7.48 -0.85 5.70
N ALA A 31 8.20 -0.82 4.59
CA ALA A 31 7.68 -1.20 3.29
C ALA A 31 7.27 -2.69 3.25
N PHE A 32 8.05 -3.58 3.86
CA PHE A 32 7.71 -5.00 3.99
C PHE A 32 6.41 -5.23 4.78
N ILE A 33 6.23 -4.54 5.91
CA ILE A 33 5.00 -4.62 6.71
C ILE A 33 3.80 -4.16 5.88
N LEU A 34 3.93 -3.06 5.12
CA LEU A 34 2.88 -2.55 4.25
C LEU A 34 2.47 -3.56 3.17
N ILE A 35 3.44 -4.25 2.55
CA ILE A 35 3.16 -5.34 1.60
C ILE A 35 2.34 -6.43 2.29
N LEU A 36 2.75 -6.89 3.47
CA LEU A 36 2.05 -7.98 4.17
C LEU A 36 0.60 -7.62 4.50
N ILE A 37 0.37 -6.40 5.00
CA ILE A 37 -0.97 -5.90 5.28
C ILE A 37 -1.80 -5.86 4.00
N SER A 38 -1.27 -5.26 2.94
CA SER A 38 -1.98 -5.14 1.67
C SER A 38 -2.23 -6.50 1.00
N PHE A 39 -1.29 -7.44 1.10
CA PHE A 39 -1.45 -8.79 0.57
C PHE A 39 -2.52 -9.56 1.32
N LYS A 40 -2.57 -9.44 2.65
CA LYS A 40 -3.62 -10.05 3.48
C LYS A 40 -4.99 -9.45 3.13
N GLN A 41 -5.09 -8.12 3.02
CA GLN A 41 -6.32 -7.44 2.61
C GLN A 41 -6.77 -7.89 1.21
N PHE A 42 -5.86 -7.89 0.23
CA PHE A 42 -6.13 -8.35 -1.13
C PHE A 42 -6.64 -9.80 -1.15
N THR A 43 -5.96 -10.70 -0.43
CA THR A 43 -6.33 -12.11 -0.38
C THR A 43 -7.71 -12.30 0.26
N GLN A 44 -8.00 -11.56 1.34
CA GLN A 44 -9.32 -11.58 1.97
C GLN A 44 -10.39 -11.09 1.00
N VAL A 45 -10.22 -9.93 0.37
CA VAL A 45 -11.20 -9.38 -0.58
C VAL A 45 -11.36 -10.28 -1.81
N LYS A 46 -10.28 -10.90 -2.30
CA LYS A 46 -10.33 -11.85 -3.41
C LYS A 46 -11.15 -13.09 -3.06
N LYS A 47 -10.96 -13.64 -1.85
CA LYS A 47 -11.64 -14.86 -1.39
C LYS A 47 -13.09 -14.60 -0.97
N THR A 48 -13.32 -13.58 -0.16
CA THR A 48 -14.64 -13.34 0.46
C THR A 48 -15.48 -12.37 -0.33
N ARG A 49 -14.90 -11.55 -1.22
CA ARG A 49 -15.57 -10.40 -1.83
C ARG A 49 -16.15 -9.41 -0.82
N ASN A 50 -15.81 -9.53 0.47
CA ASN A 50 -16.32 -8.67 1.52
C ASN A 50 -15.60 -7.33 1.51
N THR A 51 -16.37 -6.27 1.28
CA THR A 51 -15.87 -4.90 1.27
C THR A 51 -16.61 -3.98 2.24
N VAL A 52 -17.52 -4.52 3.06
CA VAL A 52 -18.51 -3.75 3.84
C VAL A 52 -17.86 -2.69 4.72
N PHE A 53 -16.80 -3.05 5.44
CA PHE A 53 -16.09 -2.16 6.38
C PHE A 53 -15.09 -1.21 5.74
N LEU A 54 -14.87 -1.32 4.44
CA LEU A 54 -13.84 -0.54 3.78
C LEU A 54 -14.42 0.77 3.23
N ASP A 55 -13.87 1.91 3.66
CA ASP A 55 -14.30 3.21 3.18
C ASP A 55 -13.75 3.53 1.79
N LYS A 56 -14.63 4.01 0.90
CA LYS A 56 -14.27 4.32 -0.49
C LYS A 56 -13.29 5.49 -0.58
N LYS A 57 -13.47 6.55 0.21
CA LYS A 57 -12.61 7.74 0.15
C LYS A 57 -11.21 7.36 0.61
N PHE A 58 -11.11 6.58 1.68
CA PHE A 58 -9.84 6.06 2.19
C PHE A 58 -9.10 5.26 1.12
N MET A 59 -9.76 4.32 0.42
CA MET A 59 -9.14 3.58 -0.68
C MET A 59 -8.65 4.49 -1.82
N PHE A 60 -9.42 5.51 -2.17
CA PHE A 60 -9.00 6.48 -3.19
C PHE A 60 -7.74 7.23 -2.75
N PHE A 61 -7.67 7.70 -1.50
CA PHE A 61 -6.47 8.34 -0.96
C PHE A 61 -5.27 7.40 -0.91
N GLN A 62 -5.48 6.10 -0.61
CA GLN A 62 -4.42 5.11 -0.68
C GLN A 62 -3.84 4.97 -2.09
N LEU A 63 -4.68 5.00 -3.13
CA LEU A 63 -4.20 4.99 -4.52
C LEU A 63 -3.36 6.22 -4.86
N TYR A 64 -3.81 7.41 -4.45
CA TYR A 64 -3.01 8.64 -4.62
C TYR A 64 -1.69 8.56 -3.87
N ALA A 65 -1.69 8.08 -2.62
CA ALA A 65 -0.47 7.89 -1.85
C ALA A 65 0.50 6.94 -2.56
N CYS A 66 0.03 5.79 -3.07
CA CYS A 66 0.85 4.86 -3.83
C CYS A 66 1.41 5.50 -5.12
N PHE A 67 0.60 6.30 -5.81
CA PHE A 67 1.02 6.99 -7.03
C PHE A 67 2.11 8.04 -6.75
N PHE A 68 1.93 8.89 -5.73
CA PHE A 68 2.90 9.91 -5.37
C PHE A 68 4.19 9.31 -4.81
N LEU A 69 4.10 8.30 -3.94
CA LEU A 69 5.27 7.61 -3.38
C LEU A 69 6.02 6.83 -4.46
N GLY A 70 5.31 6.11 -5.33
CA GLY A 70 5.91 5.42 -6.47
C GLY A 70 6.60 6.39 -7.42
N SER A 71 5.95 7.51 -7.74
CA SER A 71 6.54 8.58 -8.58
C SER A 71 7.78 9.19 -7.92
N ALA A 72 7.74 9.49 -6.62
CA ALA A 72 8.89 10.00 -5.87
C ALA A 72 10.08 9.04 -5.91
N SER A 73 9.83 7.72 -5.78
CA SER A 73 10.89 6.72 -5.92
C SER A 73 11.45 6.66 -7.34
N ILE A 74 10.63 6.80 -8.39
CA ILE A 74 11.09 6.90 -9.79
C ILE A 74 11.99 8.13 -9.98
N TYR A 75 11.57 9.30 -9.49
CA TYR A 75 12.40 10.50 -9.54
C TYR A 75 13.72 10.31 -8.78
N GLY A 76 13.70 9.61 -7.65
CA GLY A 76 14.90 9.23 -6.91
C GLY A 76 15.85 8.32 -7.70
N LEU A 77 15.33 7.46 -8.58
CA LEU A 77 16.13 6.64 -9.49
C LEU A 77 16.75 7.46 -10.63
N CYS A 78 15.99 8.41 -11.18
CA CYS A 78 16.45 9.23 -12.31
C CYS A 78 17.42 10.34 -11.90
N GLY A 79 17.32 10.85 -10.66
CA GLY A 79 18.08 12.02 -10.21
C GLY A 79 19.55 11.74 -9.89
N ASN A 80 19.82 10.76 -9.01
CA ASN A 80 21.19 10.43 -8.64
C ASN A 80 21.28 9.01 -8.07
N TRP A 81 21.64 8.04 -8.92
CA TRP A 81 21.78 6.66 -8.49
C TRP A 81 22.97 6.51 -7.54
N ASN A 82 22.69 6.10 -6.29
CA ASN A 82 23.69 5.72 -5.29
C ASN A 82 23.49 4.23 -4.94
N SER A 83 24.56 3.46 -4.79
CA SER A 83 24.52 2.02 -4.41
C SER A 83 23.70 1.71 -3.15
N THR A 84 23.51 2.67 -2.24
CA THR A 84 22.64 2.49 -1.06
C THR A 84 21.16 2.74 -1.38
N TRP A 85 20.84 3.88 -2.01
CA TRP A 85 19.45 4.32 -2.21
C TRP A 85 18.81 3.82 -3.50
N GLY A 86 19.61 3.51 -4.52
CA GLY A 86 19.14 2.95 -5.80
C GLY A 86 18.34 1.66 -5.62
N PRO A 87 18.90 0.62 -4.97
CA PRO A 87 18.18 -0.62 -4.70
C PRO A 87 16.90 -0.41 -3.88
N ILE A 88 16.93 0.49 -2.89
CA ILE A 88 15.77 0.83 -2.06
C ILE A 88 14.69 1.47 -2.91
N ASN A 89 15.04 2.44 -3.75
CA ASN A 89 14.09 3.08 -4.64
C ASN A 89 13.48 2.08 -5.63
N CYS A 90 14.26 1.16 -6.21
CA CYS A 90 13.73 0.07 -7.05
C CYS A 90 12.70 -0.79 -6.30
N ILE A 91 13.03 -1.19 -5.08
CA ILE A 91 12.12 -1.97 -4.22
C ILE A 91 10.87 -1.15 -3.90
N LEU A 92 10.99 0.12 -3.55
CA LEU A 92 9.86 1.00 -3.26
C LEU A 92 8.97 1.20 -4.48
N VAL A 93 9.53 1.33 -5.69
CA VAL A 93 8.74 1.37 -6.94
C VAL A 93 7.93 0.09 -7.09
N PHE A 94 8.59 -1.07 -6.98
CA PHE A 94 7.91 -2.37 -7.09
C PHE A 94 6.78 -2.51 -6.05
N ILE A 95 7.06 -2.15 -4.80
CA ILE A 95 6.08 -2.20 -3.71
C ILE A 95 4.90 -1.29 -4.01
N ASN A 96 5.13 -0.04 -4.40
CA ASN A 96 4.06 0.90 -4.71
C ASN A 96 3.20 0.42 -5.89
N VAL A 97 3.79 -0.23 -6.90
CA VAL A 97 3.03 -0.85 -8.00
C VAL A 97 2.15 -2.00 -7.49
N CYS A 98 2.69 -2.90 -6.65
CA CYS A 98 1.91 -3.97 -6.04
C CYS A 98 0.77 -3.45 -5.15
N LEU A 99 1.07 -2.46 -4.31
CA LEU A 99 0.09 -1.79 -3.44
C LEU A 99 -1.00 -1.10 -4.28
N PHE A 100 -0.61 -0.40 -5.34
CA PHE A 100 -1.56 0.25 -6.24
C PHE A 100 -2.49 -0.79 -6.87
N ALA A 101 -1.96 -1.89 -7.42
CA ALA A 101 -2.76 -2.95 -8.02
C ALA A 101 -3.73 -3.60 -7.01
N ALA A 102 -3.26 -3.90 -5.79
CA ALA A 102 -4.07 -4.49 -4.73
C ALA A 102 -5.20 -3.56 -4.26
N ASN A 103 -4.90 -2.28 -4.05
CA ASN A 103 -5.89 -1.27 -3.66
C ASN A 103 -6.87 -0.99 -4.79
N TYR A 104 -6.41 -0.96 -6.04
CA TYR A 104 -7.24 -0.74 -7.21
C TYR A 104 -8.25 -1.87 -7.40
N TYR A 105 -7.79 -3.12 -7.30
CA TYR A 105 -8.67 -4.29 -7.31
C TYR A 105 -9.72 -4.22 -6.19
N THR A 106 -9.29 -3.92 -4.97
CA THR A 106 -10.20 -3.81 -3.81
C THR A 106 -11.25 -2.72 -4.02
N LEU A 107 -10.85 -1.57 -4.57
CA LEU A 107 -11.76 -0.48 -4.90
C LEU A 107 -12.75 -0.88 -5.99
N GLN A 108 -12.32 -1.58 -7.03
CA GLN A 108 -13.25 -2.08 -8.04
C GLN A 108 -14.30 -3.02 -7.45
N VAL A 109 -13.90 -3.96 -6.58
CA VAL A 109 -14.83 -4.86 -5.89
C VAL A 109 -15.79 -4.05 -5.01
N LYS A 110 -15.29 -3.07 -4.25
CA LYS A 110 -16.11 -2.18 -3.41
C LYS A 110 -17.15 -1.43 -4.24
N LEU A 111 -16.74 -0.83 -5.36
CA LEU A 111 -17.65 -0.10 -6.25
C LEU A 111 -18.71 -1.01 -6.86
N SER A 112 -18.31 -2.20 -7.32
CA SER A 112 -19.25 -3.20 -7.86
C SER A 112 -20.28 -3.62 -6.82
N ASN A 113 -19.84 -3.95 -5.60
CA ASN A 113 -20.71 -4.33 -4.49
C ASN A 113 -21.65 -3.19 -4.09
N THR A 114 -21.15 -1.96 -3.96
CA THR A 114 -21.99 -0.80 -3.64
C THR A 114 -23.03 -0.54 -4.75
N VAL A 115 -22.67 -0.66 -6.03
CA VAL A 115 -23.61 -0.46 -7.14
C VAL A 115 -24.66 -1.56 -7.17
N ALA A 116 -24.27 -2.82 -6.98
CA ALA A 116 -25.18 -3.95 -6.95
C ALA A 116 -26.16 -3.87 -5.75
N ALA A 117 -25.66 -3.51 -4.56
CA ALA A 117 -26.49 -3.28 -3.38
C ALA A 117 -27.51 -2.16 -3.62
N LYS A 118 -27.08 -1.03 -4.21
CA LYS A 118 -27.98 0.06 -4.59
C LYS A 118 -29.04 -0.37 -5.60
N LYS A 119 -28.68 -1.17 -6.61
CA LYS A 119 -29.64 -1.71 -7.59
C LYS A 119 -30.66 -2.66 -6.95
N ALA A 120 -30.26 -3.39 -5.92
CA ALA A 120 -31.13 -4.25 -5.13
C ALA A 120 -31.94 -3.52 -4.06
N ASN A 121 -31.82 -2.18 -3.94
CA ASN A 121 -32.40 -1.38 -2.86
C ASN A 121 -32.02 -1.88 -1.45
N MET A 122 -30.77 -2.33 -1.28
CA MET A 122 -30.23 -2.86 -0.04
C MET A 122 -28.98 -2.11 0.39
N SER A 123 -28.64 -2.17 1.69
CA SER A 123 -27.32 -1.77 2.14
C SER A 123 -26.24 -2.75 1.63
N GLU A 124 -24.99 -2.30 1.54
CA GLU A 124 -23.89 -3.18 1.10
C GLU A 124 -23.70 -4.38 2.04
N SER A 125 -23.95 -4.19 3.34
CA SER A 125 -23.87 -5.27 4.34
C SER A 125 -24.97 -6.32 4.13
N GLU A 126 -26.21 -5.88 3.88
CA GLU A 126 -27.32 -6.79 3.59
C GLU A 126 -27.09 -7.53 2.28
N TYR A 127 -26.66 -6.83 1.24
CA TYR A 127 -26.34 -7.43 -0.06
C TYR A 127 -25.23 -8.48 0.05
N TYR A 128 -24.20 -8.21 0.86
CA TYR A 128 -23.14 -9.18 1.11
C TYR A 128 -23.68 -10.47 1.76
N ASN A 129 -24.49 -10.34 2.82
CA ASN A 129 -25.00 -11.49 3.56
C ASN A 129 -26.05 -12.29 2.79
N GLN A 130 -26.89 -11.64 1.98
CA GLN A 130 -28.00 -12.28 1.29
C GLN A 130 -27.65 -12.79 -0.10
N VAL A 131 -26.65 -12.20 -0.77
CA VAL A 131 -26.33 -12.52 -2.17
C VAL A 131 -24.91 -13.06 -2.32
N ILE A 132 -23.92 -12.31 -1.82
CA ILE A 132 -22.50 -12.63 -2.07
C ILE A 132 -22.05 -13.87 -1.27
N ALA A 133 -22.20 -13.86 0.05
CA ALA A 133 -21.72 -14.96 0.89
C ALA A 133 -22.35 -16.32 0.55
N PRO A 134 -23.68 -16.43 0.29
CA PRO A 134 -24.29 -17.68 -0.16
C PRO A 134 -23.76 -18.15 -1.52
N SER A 135 -23.57 -17.23 -2.48
CA SER A 135 -23.06 -17.57 -3.81
C SER A 135 -21.63 -18.12 -3.78
N LEU A 136 -20.80 -17.65 -2.86
CA LEU A 136 -19.44 -18.13 -2.67
C LEU A 136 -19.42 -19.53 -2.05
N ALA A 137 -20.32 -19.82 -1.09
CA ALA A 137 -20.43 -21.14 -0.47
C ALA A 137 -20.81 -22.24 -1.48
N LEU A 138 -21.66 -21.90 -2.46
CA LEU A 138 -22.07 -22.80 -3.56
C LEU A 138 -20.94 -23.09 -4.56
N GLN A 139 -19.91 -22.24 -4.64
CA GLN A 139 -18.75 -22.46 -5.52
C GLN A 139 -17.63 -23.30 -4.88
N THR A 140 -17.70 -23.49 -3.57
CA THR A 140 -16.72 -24.29 -2.79
C THR A 140 -17.19 -25.71 -2.47
N ASN A 141 -18.44 -26.07 -2.81
CA ASN A 141 -18.97 -27.44 -2.78
C ASN A 141 -19.03 -28.00 -4.19
#